data_AF-A0A3D4B211-F1
#
_entry.id   AF-A0A3D4B211-F1
#
_cell.length_a   1.000
_cell.length_b   1.000
_cell.length_c   1.000
_cell.angle_alpha   90.00
_cell.angle_beta   90.00
_cell.angle_gamma   90.00
#
_symmetry.space_group_name_H-M   'P 1'
#
loop_
_entity.id
_entity.type
_entity.pdbx_description
1 polymer ?
#
loop_
_entity_poly.entity_id
_entity_poly.type
_entity_poly.pdbx_seq_one_letter_code
_entity_poly.pdbx_strand_id
1 'polypeptide(L)'
;MSTSPSPWPDACEAAVSLTFDDGMPSQLDRAIPILGEHDQKGTFYINPRGDNWQENLEPWRTVAQAGHEIGNHTVNHPCSSAFKDTRDGGLEQMTLA
;
A
#
# COMPACT_ATOMS: atom_id res chain seq x y z
N MET A 1 29.92 9.89 25.93
CA MET A 1 28.85 8.99 25.44
C MET A 1 28.83 9.12 23.93
N SER A 2 28.90 8.02 23.19
CA SER A 2 28.89 8.03 21.72
C SER A 2 27.43 8.14 21.25
N THR A 3 27.03 9.28 20.72
CA THR A 3 25.74 9.45 20.05
C THR A 3 25.87 8.89 18.64
N SER A 4 25.38 7.67 18.43
CA SER A 4 25.25 7.13 17.07
C SER A 4 24.39 8.09 16.23
N PRO A 5 24.78 8.37 14.97
CA PRO A 5 23.97 9.21 14.10
C PRO A 5 22.57 8.58 13.93
N SER A 6 21.54 9.42 13.92
CA SER A 6 20.17 8.98 13.65
C SER A 6 20.14 8.26 12.29
N PRO A 7 19.47 7.11 12.17
CA PRO A 7 19.30 6.46 10.88
C PRO A 7 18.36 7.23 9.94
N TRP A 8 17.65 8.23 10.46
CA TRP A 8 16.67 9.01 9.72
C TRP A 8 17.30 10.28 9.15
N PRO A 9 16.88 10.70 7.93
CA PRO A 9 17.36 11.94 7.33
C PRO A 9 16.94 13.17 8.16
N ASP A 10 17.56 14.31 7.86
CA ASP A 10 17.17 15.65 8.38
C ASP A 10 17.10 15.78 9.91
N ALA A 11 17.91 14.98 10.62
CA ALA A 11 17.93 14.92 12.09
C ALA A 11 16.58 14.55 12.72
N CYS A 12 15.69 13.87 11.98
CA CYS A 12 14.48 13.31 12.54
C CYS A 12 14.79 12.19 13.55
N GLU A 13 13.95 12.08 14.57
CA GLU A 13 14.07 11.04 15.60
C GLU A 13 13.35 9.73 15.20
N ALA A 14 12.38 9.83 14.30
CA ALA A 14 11.57 8.71 13.82
C ALA A 14 11.02 8.98 12.41
N ALA A 15 10.46 7.94 11.80
CA ALA A 15 9.69 8.04 10.56
C ALA A 15 8.28 7.46 10.76
N VAL A 16 7.32 7.97 9.98
CA VAL A 16 5.95 7.46 9.90
C VAL A 16 5.69 7.10 8.44
N SER A 17 5.14 5.91 8.19
CA SER A 17 4.67 5.49 6.88
C SER A 17 3.16 5.37 6.90
N LEU A 18 2.49 6.09 6.00
CA LEU A 18 1.04 6.02 5.82
C LEU A 18 0.75 5.08 4.65
N THR A 19 0.10 3.96 4.95
CA THR A 19 -0.28 2.95 3.96
C THR A 19 -1.79 2.80 3.91
N PHE A 20 -2.31 2.49 2.72
CA PHE A 20 -3.72 2.28 2.46
C PHE A 20 -3.92 1.00 1.65
N ASP A 21 -4.81 0.14 2.11
CA ASP A 21 -5.00 -1.19 1.54
C ASP A 21 -6.32 -1.26 0.75
N ASP A 22 -6.47 -2.30 -0.07
CA ASP A 22 -7.66 -2.61 -0.88
C ASP A 22 -7.98 -1.67 -2.07
N GLY A 23 -7.26 -0.57 -2.26
CA GLY A 23 -7.51 0.36 -3.36
C GLY A 23 -8.93 0.94 -3.38
N MET A 24 -9.46 1.32 -2.21
CA MET A 24 -10.84 1.81 -2.08
C MET A 24 -11.07 3.16 -2.79
N PRO A 25 -12.28 3.44 -3.33
CA PRO A 25 -12.58 4.73 -3.96
C PRO A 25 -12.34 5.95 -3.05
N SER A 26 -12.58 5.80 -1.74
CA SER A 26 -12.32 6.86 -0.75
C SER A 26 -10.85 7.28 -0.69
N GLN A 27 -9.92 6.42 -1.09
CA GLN A 27 -8.50 6.74 -1.12
C GLN A 27 -8.21 7.72 -2.26
N LEU A 28 -8.79 7.49 -3.43
CA LEU A 28 -8.74 8.40 -4.58
C LEU A 28 -9.44 9.72 -4.27
N ASP A 29 -10.65 9.66 -3.72
CA ASP A 29 -11.50 10.83 -3.55
C ASP A 29 -11.15 11.70 -2.34
N ARG A 30 -10.48 11.13 -1.32
CA ARG A 30 -10.22 11.81 -0.04
C ARG A 30 -8.77 11.73 0.40
N ALA A 31 -8.19 10.53 0.49
CA ALA A 31 -6.87 10.37 1.06
C ALA A 31 -5.79 11.08 0.24
N ILE A 32 -5.79 10.88 -1.08
CA ILE A 32 -4.81 11.50 -1.99
C ILE A 32 -4.90 13.04 -1.97
N PRO A 33 -6.10 13.67 -2.08
CA PRO A 33 -6.23 15.11 -1.90
C PRO A 33 -5.67 15.63 -0.58
N ILE A 34 -6.01 14.98 0.55
CA ILE A 34 -5.55 15.39 1.88
C ILE A 34 -4.02 15.27 2.00
N LEU A 35 -3.44 14.18 1.50
CA LEU A 35 -1.97 14.04 1.45
C LEU A 35 -1.33 15.17 0.64
N GLY A 36 -1.92 15.53 -0.50
CA GLY A 36 -1.48 16.65 -1.33
C GLY A 36 -1.55 18.00 -0.61
N GLU A 37 -2.61 18.26 0.15
CA GLU A 37 -2.75 19.49 0.97
C GLU A 37 -1.65 19.65 2.01
N HIS A 38 -1.06 18.54 2.46
CA HIS A 38 0.01 18.51 3.45
C HIS A 38 1.41 18.22 2.88
N ASP A 39 1.55 18.22 1.54
CA ASP A 39 2.78 17.86 0.82
C ASP A 39 3.37 16.51 1.28
N GLN A 40 2.49 15.54 1.56
CA GLN A 40 2.85 14.20 1.98
C GLN A 40 2.67 13.19 0.86
N LYS A 41 3.45 12.11 0.91
CA LYS A 41 3.27 10.92 0.08
C LYS A 41 2.79 9.75 0.94
N GLY A 42 2.27 8.74 0.27
CA GLY A 42 1.74 7.53 0.90
C GLY A 42 1.88 6.34 -0.03
N THR A 43 1.71 5.15 0.54
CA THR A 43 1.78 3.88 -0.19
C THR A 43 0.39 3.27 -0.29
N PHE A 44 -0.03 2.90 -1.50
CA PHE A 44 -1.34 2.32 -1.76
C PHE A 44 -1.19 0.89 -2.25
N TYR A 45 -1.63 -0.07 -1.45
CA TYR A 45 -1.67 -1.47 -1.79
C TYR A 45 -3.01 -1.78 -2.48
N ILE A 46 -2.95 -2.04 -3.78
CA ILE A 46 -4.13 -2.21 -4.65
C ILE A 46 -4.29 -3.66 -5.12
N ASN A 47 -5.54 -4.06 -5.36
CA ASN A 47 -5.89 -5.39 -5.85
C ASN A 47 -6.39 -5.34 -7.30
N PRO A 48 -5.75 -6.04 -8.26
CA PRO A 48 -6.26 -6.17 -9.62
C PRO A 48 -7.38 -7.23 -9.65
N ARG A 49 -8.61 -6.85 -9.27
CA ARG A 49 -9.79 -7.74 -9.20
C ARG A 49 -10.78 -7.51 -10.34
N GLY A 50 -11.43 -8.60 -10.75
CA GLY A 50 -12.53 -8.58 -11.72
C GLY A 50 -12.07 -8.48 -13.17
N ASP A 51 -13.00 -8.65 -14.11
CA ASP A 51 -12.71 -8.64 -15.55
C ASP A 51 -12.27 -7.25 -16.05
N ASN A 52 -12.70 -6.19 -15.36
CA ASN A 52 -12.40 -4.79 -15.68
C ASN A 52 -11.26 -4.21 -14.81
N TRP A 53 -10.36 -5.06 -14.31
CA TRP A 53 -9.30 -4.63 -13.40
C TRP A 53 -8.40 -3.56 -14.04
N GLN A 54 -8.17 -3.62 -15.35
CA GLN A 54 -7.30 -2.67 -16.04
C GLN A 54 -7.89 -1.25 -15.96
N GLU A 55 -9.16 -1.10 -16.28
CA GLU A 55 -9.87 0.18 -16.21
C GLU A 55 -9.95 0.71 -14.77
N ASN A 56 -10.22 -0.17 -13.79
CA ASN A 56 -10.25 0.20 -12.38
C ASN A 56 -8.87 0.66 -11.86
N LEU A 57 -7.78 0.19 -12.47
CA LEU A 57 -6.42 0.58 -12.10
C LEU A 57 -5.90 1.83 -12.81
N GLU A 58 -6.56 2.33 -13.86
CA GLU A 58 -6.09 3.51 -14.59
C GLU A 58 -5.93 4.77 -13.72
N PRO A 59 -6.85 5.12 -12.79
CA PRO A 59 -6.66 6.27 -11.89
C PRO A 59 -5.38 6.16 -11.05
N TRP A 60 -4.98 4.95 -10.68
CA TRP A 60 -3.80 4.69 -9.87
C TRP A 60 -2.49 4.95 -10.62
N ARG A 61 -2.50 4.97 -11.96
CA ARG A 61 -1.33 5.42 -12.73
C ARG A 61 -1.04 6.90 -12.50
N THR A 62 -2.07 7.73 -12.44
CA THR A 62 -1.93 9.17 -12.13
C THR A 62 -1.43 9.36 -10.70
N VAL A 63 -1.92 8.55 -9.76
CA VAL A 63 -1.44 8.54 -8.36
C VAL A 63 0.05 8.22 -8.28
N ALA A 64 0.51 7.19 -9.00
CA ALA A 64 1.93 6.85 -9.08
C ALA A 64 2.77 7.98 -9.70
N GLN A 65 2.28 8.60 -10.78
CA GLN A 65 2.94 9.75 -11.42
C GLN A 65 3.04 10.97 -10.50
N ALA A 66 2.11 11.12 -9.56
CA ALA A 66 2.15 12.16 -8.53
C ALA A 66 3.15 11.86 -7.38
N GLY A 67 3.88 10.73 -7.46
CA GLY A 67 4.95 10.37 -6.52
C GLY A 67 4.52 9.53 -5.32
N HIS A 68 3.29 9.02 -5.32
CA HIS A 68 2.87 8.00 -4.35
C HIS A 68 3.41 6.62 -4.74
N GLU A 69 3.66 5.77 -3.76
CA GLU A 69 4.05 4.38 -4.02
C GLU A 69 2.80 3.52 -4.26
N ILE A 70 2.88 2.62 -5.24
CA ILE A 70 1.83 1.63 -5.51
C ILE A 70 2.38 0.23 -5.25
N GLY A 71 1.73 -0.48 -4.35
CA GLY A 71 2.03 -1.87 -4.00
C GLY A 71 0.95 -2.84 -4.47
N ASN A 72 1.29 -4.11 -4.63
CA ASN A 72 0.30 -5.16 -4.88
C ASN A 72 -0.27 -5.67 -3.56
N HIS A 73 -1.59 -5.80 -3.46
CA HIS A 73 -2.28 -6.32 -2.27
C HIS A 73 -2.89 -7.70 -2.48
N THR A 74 -2.30 -8.51 -3.37
CA THR A 74 -2.83 -9.77 -3.93
C THR A 74 -4.01 -9.55 -4.89
N VAL A 75 -4.41 -10.61 -5.60
CA VAL A 75 -5.64 -10.58 -6.41
C VAL A 75 -6.86 -10.69 -5.49
N ASN A 76 -6.98 -11.76 -4.71
CA ASN A 76 -8.24 -12.11 -4.02
C ASN A 76 -8.33 -11.65 -2.56
N HIS A 77 -7.27 -11.04 -2.00
CA HIS A 77 -7.19 -10.65 -0.59
C HIS A 77 -7.66 -11.76 0.37
N PRO A 78 -7.00 -12.93 0.30
CA PRO A 78 -7.40 -14.06 1.11
C PRO A 78 -7.14 -13.75 2.58
N CYS A 79 -8.14 -13.99 3.42
CA CYS A 79 -8.02 -13.81 4.85
C CYS A 79 -7.14 -14.93 5.43
N SER A 80 -5.96 -14.60 5.94
CA SER A 80 -5.02 -15.58 6.51
C SER A 80 -5.62 -16.37 7.68
N SER A 81 -6.58 -15.80 8.42
CA SER A 81 -7.30 -16.48 9.50
C SER A 81 -8.49 -17.33 9.04
N ALA A 82 -8.87 -17.27 7.76
CA ALA A 82 -9.84 -18.19 7.18
C ALA A 82 -9.25 -19.60 6.96
N PHE A 83 -7.92 -19.73 7.01
CA PHE A 83 -7.24 -21.02 6.93
C PHE A 83 -7.08 -21.60 8.34
N LYS A 84 -7.67 -22.78 8.57
CA LYS A 84 -7.60 -23.49 9.87
C LYS A 84 -6.16 -23.87 10.26
N ASP A 85 -5.29 -24.00 9.28
CA ASP A 85 -3.85 -24.17 9.45
C ASP A 85 -3.15 -23.18 8.52
N THR A 86 -2.47 -22.18 9.08
CA THR A 86 -1.71 -21.19 8.30
C THR A 86 -0.48 -21.82 7.64
N ARG A 87 -0.13 -23.07 7.98
CA ARG A 87 1.00 -23.82 7.41
C ARG A 87 0.72 -24.47 6.05
N ASP A 88 -0.52 -24.48 5.58
CA ASP A 88 -0.89 -25.04 4.26
C ASP A 88 -1.76 -24.08 3.41
N GLY A 89 -1.87 -22.80 3.82
CA GLY A 89 -2.75 -21.84 3.15
C GLY A 89 -2.52 -20.37 3.49
N GLY A 90 -1.45 -20.04 4.23
CA GLY A 90 -1.06 -18.65 4.45
C GLY A 90 -0.57 -17.98 3.16
N LEU A 91 -0.59 -16.64 3.14
CA LEU A 91 -0.10 -15.83 2.02
C LEU A 91 1.34 -16.19 1.64
N GLU A 92 2.16 -16.56 2.62
CA GLU A 92 3.57 -16.94 2.47
C GLU A 92 3.81 -18.14 1.53
N GLN A 93 2.76 -18.93 1.27
CA GLN A 93 2.81 -20.16 0.49
C GLN A 93 2.02 -20.07 -0.82
N MET A 94 1.32 -18.96 -1.04
CA MET A 94 0.55 -18.76 -2.26
C MET A 94 1.47 -18.27 -3.38
N THR A 95 1.42 -18.97 -4.52
CA THR A 95 2.07 -18.52 -5.75
C THR A 95 1.04 -17.90 -6.68
N LEU A 96 1.49 -16.95 -7.49
CA LEU A 96 0.73 -16.43 -8.63
C LEU A 96 0.74 -17.53 -9.72
N ALA A 97 -0.14 -18.53 -9.59
CA ALA A 97 -0.34 -19.53 -10.64
C ALA A 97 -1.03 -18.92 -11.87
#